data_AF-A0A3E1E7Q9-F1
#
_entry.id   AF-A0A3E1E7Q9-F1
#
_cell.length_a   1.000
_cell.length_b   1.000
_cell.length_c   1.000
_cell.angle_alpha   90.00
_cell.angle_beta   90.00
_cell.angle_gamma   90.00
#
_symmetry.space_group_name_H-M   'P 1'
#
loop_
_entity.id
_entity.type
_entity.pdbx_description
1 polymer ?
#
loop_
_entity_poly.entity_id
_entity_poly.type
_entity_poly.pdbx_seq_one_letter_code
_entity_poly.pdbx_strand_id
1 'polypeptide(L)'
;MPWRQGTESDFFVDDPTSPDYNRWVRLAPGEPASWKSAERMRREDSLYAFGLVVQHNMHPVLPGAGSAIFLHVWRGPDSATAGCTAMARTDLLTLLSWLDPAKAPVLVQAPVDDWPKLRLSLEPPNP
;
A
#
# COMPACT_ATOMS: atom_id res chain seq x y z
N MET A 1 -6.33 -10.14 -10.40
CA MET A 1 -5.32 -9.60 -9.47
C MET A 1 -4.27 -10.65 -9.20
N PRO A 2 -2.96 -10.40 -9.44
CA PRO A 2 -1.93 -11.29 -8.91
C PRO A 2 -1.90 -11.13 -7.38
N TRP A 3 -2.16 -12.23 -6.66
CA TRP A 3 -2.03 -12.26 -5.20
C TRP A 3 -0.59 -12.60 -4.82
N ARG A 4 -0.07 -11.93 -3.78
CA ARG A 4 1.21 -12.28 -3.15
C ARG A 4 0.97 -12.59 -1.68
N GLN A 5 1.32 -13.79 -1.26
CA GLN A 5 1.29 -14.16 0.16
C GLN A 5 2.53 -13.62 0.87
N GLY A 6 2.31 -12.83 1.91
CA GLY A 6 3.38 -12.34 2.80
C GLY A 6 3.87 -13.45 3.73
N THR A 7 5.18 -13.48 3.94
CA THR A 7 5.87 -14.35 4.89
C THR A 7 6.61 -13.52 5.93
N GLU A 8 7.25 -14.16 6.90
CA GLU A 8 8.06 -13.47 7.92
C GLU A 8 9.30 -12.79 7.33
N SER A 9 9.69 -13.18 6.12
CA SER A 9 10.82 -12.62 5.38
C SER A 9 10.41 -11.54 4.39
N ASP A 10 9.13 -11.15 4.33
CA ASP A 10 8.62 -10.14 3.42
C ASP A 10 8.48 -8.77 4.09
N PHE A 11 9.08 -7.77 3.45
CA PHE A 11 9.13 -6.39 3.92
C PHE A 11 8.75 -5.43 2.80
N PHE A 12 8.18 -4.29 3.17
CA PHE A 12 7.98 -3.17 2.27
C PHE A 12 8.80 -1.99 2.77
N VAL A 13 9.86 -1.64 2.04
CA VAL A 13 10.88 -0.71 2.49
C VAL A 13 10.37 0.72 2.40
N ASP A 14 10.38 1.44 3.52
CA ASP A 14 9.95 2.85 3.63
C ASP A 14 11.12 3.80 3.95
N ASP A 15 12.36 3.27 4.03
CA ASP A 15 13.58 4.07 4.18
C ASP A 15 13.94 4.80 2.87
N PRO A 16 13.86 6.16 2.82
CA PRO A 16 14.14 6.93 1.61
C PRO A 16 15.62 6.88 1.18
N THR A 17 16.52 6.38 2.04
CA THR A 17 17.95 6.24 1.71
C THR A 17 18.30 4.87 1.15
N SER A 18 17.36 3.91 1.16
CA SER A 18 17.56 2.56 0.64
C SER A 18 17.42 2.51 -0.89
N PRO A 19 18.25 1.72 -1.61
CA PRO A 19 18.02 1.43 -3.03
C PRO A 19 16.70 0.69 -3.29
N ASP A 20 16.11 0.09 -2.26
CA ASP A 20 14.84 -0.62 -2.30
C ASP A 20 13.65 0.23 -1.84
N TYR A 21 13.82 1.56 -1.67
CA TYR A 21 12.76 2.46 -1.22
C TYR A 21 11.45 2.27 -2.00
N ASN A 22 10.34 2.19 -1.27
CA ASN A 22 8.99 2.00 -1.76
C ASN A 22 8.79 0.69 -2.56
N ARG A 23 9.48 -0.39 -2.18
CA ARG A 23 9.37 -1.72 -2.81
C ARG A 23 9.13 -2.83 -1.81
N TRP A 24 8.46 -3.89 -2.29
CA TRP A 24 8.28 -5.13 -1.56
C TRP A 24 9.48 -6.08 -1.79
N VAL A 25 10.35 -6.21 -0.79
CA VAL A 25 11.53 -7.06 -0.77
C VAL A 25 11.28 -8.34 0.06
N ARG A 26 11.88 -9.46 -0.35
CA ARG A 26 11.93 -10.69 0.45
C ARG A 26 13.39 -11.00 0.76
N LEU A 27 13.73 -11.11 2.05
CA LEU A 27 15.06 -11.51 2.49
C LEU A 27 15.23 -13.03 2.44
N ALA A 28 16.40 -13.51 2.03
CA ALA A 28 16.78 -14.90 2.21
C ALA A 28 17.09 -15.20 3.69
N PRO A 29 17.01 -16.47 4.14
CA PRO A 29 17.39 -16.83 5.50
C PRO A 29 18.81 -16.38 5.84
N GLY A 30 18.95 -15.60 6.91
CA GLY A 30 20.25 -15.08 7.37
C GLY A 30 20.77 -13.85 6.61
N GLU A 31 20.07 -13.39 5.57
CA GLU A 31 20.41 -12.16 4.87
C GLU A 31 20.10 -10.93 5.74
N PRO A 32 21.05 -10.00 5.92
CA PRO A 32 20.79 -8.78 6.67
C PRO A 32 19.94 -7.80 5.84
N ALA A 33 19.06 -7.07 6.51
CA ALA A 33 18.35 -5.95 5.89
C ALA A 33 19.34 -4.83 5.51
N SER A 34 19.17 -4.26 4.31
CA SER A 34 19.98 -3.14 3.80
C SER A 34 19.38 -1.75 4.10
N TRP A 35 18.20 -1.71 4.71
CA TRP A 35 17.42 -0.50 5.03
C TRP A 35 17.37 -0.23 6.53
N LYS A 36 17.07 1.01 6.90
CA LYS A 36 16.89 1.44 8.29
C LYS A 36 15.46 1.25 8.80
N SER A 37 14.48 1.25 7.90
CA SER A 37 13.06 1.07 8.22
C SER A 37 12.34 0.34 7.08
N ALA A 38 11.35 -0.47 7.46
CA ALA A 38 10.42 -1.13 6.55
C ALA A 38 9.18 -1.61 7.31
N GLU A 39 8.05 -1.71 6.61
CA GLU A 39 6.86 -2.41 7.08
C GLU A 39 7.04 -3.92 6.94
N ARG A 40 6.63 -4.68 7.97
CA ARG A 40 6.55 -6.15 7.91
C ARG A 40 5.26 -6.56 7.21
N MET A 41 5.34 -7.34 6.14
CA MET A 41 4.15 -7.70 5.37
C MET A 41 3.32 -8.81 6.02
N ARG A 42 3.95 -9.67 6.82
CA ARG A 42 3.25 -10.58 7.74
C ARG A 42 3.30 -10.00 9.14
N ARG A 43 2.16 -9.53 9.64
CA ARG A 43 2.01 -8.94 10.97
C ARG A 43 1.24 -9.87 11.90
N GLU A 44 1.63 -9.90 13.17
CA GLU A 44 0.96 -10.69 14.21
C GLU A 44 -0.43 -10.12 14.55
N ASP A 45 -0.60 -8.79 14.44
CA ASP A 45 -1.87 -8.09 14.68
C ASP A 45 -2.89 -8.24 13.53
N SER A 46 -2.55 -9.04 12.50
CA SER A 46 -3.43 -9.38 11.37
C SER A 46 -3.95 -8.21 10.54
N LEU A 47 -3.42 -6.98 10.72
CA LEU A 47 -3.87 -5.82 9.95
C LEU A 47 -3.62 -5.97 8.45
N TYR A 48 -2.58 -6.72 8.08
CA TYR A 48 -2.24 -7.05 6.69
C TYR A 48 -2.65 -8.48 6.30
N ALA A 49 -3.62 -9.08 7.00
CA ALA A 49 -4.17 -10.38 6.61
C ALA A 49 -4.74 -10.36 5.18
N PHE A 50 -5.31 -9.22 4.79
CA PHE A 50 -5.64 -8.87 3.40
C PHE A 50 -5.21 -7.43 3.17
N GLY A 51 -4.79 -7.11 1.96
CA GLY A 51 -4.49 -5.74 1.58
C GLY A 51 -4.22 -5.57 0.11
N LEU A 52 -4.18 -4.30 -0.30
CA LEU A 52 -3.82 -3.87 -1.64
C LEU A 52 -2.69 -2.85 -1.54
N VAL A 53 -1.65 -3.02 -2.36
CA VAL A 53 -0.62 -1.99 -2.56
C VAL A 53 -1.20 -0.89 -3.44
N VAL A 54 -1.20 0.35 -2.94
CA VAL A 54 -1.50 1.52 -3.74
C VAL A 54 -0.21 1.96 -4.41
N GLN A 55 -0.22 2.13 -5.73
CA GLN A 55 0.98 2.50 -6.52
C GLN A 55 1.41 3.97 -6.36
N HIS A 56 1.26 4.52 -5.16
CA HIS A 56 1.71 5.86 -4.80
C HIS A 56 3.24 5.91 -4.87
N ASN A 57 3.78 6.86 -5.64
CA ASN A 57 5.24 7.08 -5.75
C ASN A 57 6.04 5.85 -6.22
N MET A 58 5.48 5.02 -7.12
CA MET A 58 6.16 3.80 -7.60
C MET A 58 6.77 3.94 -9.00
N HIS A 59 6.33 4.90 -9.83
CA HIS A 59 6.79 5.05 -11.21
C HIS A 59 6.82 6.54 -11.64
N PRO A 60 8.00 7.19 -11.69
CA PRO A 60 9.24 6.75 -11.05
C PRO A 60 9.14 6.80 -9.51
N VAL A 61 9.99 6.04 -8.82
CA VAL A 61 10.13 6.17 -7.36
C VAL A 61 10.96 7.42 -7.04
N LEU A 62 10.39 8.35 -6.28
CA LEU A 62 11.07 9.56 -5.80
C LEU A 62 11.28 9.49 -4.27
N PRO A 63 12.52 9.39 -3.79
CA PRO A 63 12.83 9.40 -2.35
C PRO A 63 12.16 10.55 -1.60
N GLY A 64 11.50 10.24 -0.48
CA GLY A 64 10.84 11.23 0.39
C GLY A 64 9.45 11.68 -0.07
N ALA A 65 8.96 11.27 -1.24
CA ALA A 65 7.60 11.61 -1.73
C ALA A 65 6.48 10.69 -1.18
N GLY A 66 6.69 10.09 0.01
CA GLY A 66 5.81 9.08 0.61
C GLY A 66 6.07 7.66 0.10
N SER A 67 5.70 6.65 0.87
CA SER A 67 5.89 5.23 0.55
C SER A 67 4.94 4.34 1.36
N ALA A 68 4.94 3.03 1.08
CA ALA A 68 4.22 2.02 1.86
C ALA A 68 2.74 2.34 2.08
N ILE A 69 2.05 2.77 1.01
CA ILE A 69 0.63 3.10 1.04
C ILE A 69 -0.19 1.87 0.67
N PHE A 70 -1.06 1.46 1.59
CA PHE A 70 -1.90 0.28 1.45
C PHE A 70 -3.38 0.57 1.73
N LEU A 71 -4.24 -0.28 1.17
CA LEU A 71 -5.56 -0.55 1.73
C LEU A 71 -5.47 -1.80 2.60
N HIS A 72 -5.92 -1.76 3.85
CA HIS A 72 -5.78 -2.89 4.77
C HIS A 72 -6.88 -2.96 5.84
N VAL A 73 -6.84 -4.00 6.68
CA VAL A 73 -7.82 -4.19 7.76
C VAL A 73 -7.52 -3.21 8.91
N TRP A 74 -8.52 -2.48 9.39
CA TRP A 74 -8.36 -1.57 10.53
C TRP A 74 -8.31 -2.29 11.88
N ARG A 75 -7.88 -1.59 12.95
CA ARG A 75 -8.06 -2.08 14.34
C ARG A 75 -9.48 -1.84 14.84
N GLY A 76 -10.18 -0.87 14.25
CA GLY A 76 -11.54 -0.47 14.57
C GLY A 76 -11.90 0.82 13.82
N PRO A 77 -13.16 1.27 13.89
CA PRO A 77 -13.64 2.42 13.13
C PRO A 77 -12.91 3.73 13.46
N ASP A 78 -12.42 3.88 14.68
CA ASP A 78 -11.76 5.11 15.14
C ASP A 78 -10.22 5.04 15.07
N SER A 79 -9.65 3.97 14.51
CA SER A 79 -8.19 3.81 14.43
C SER A 79 -7.60 4.61 13.27
N ALA A 80 -6.72 5.57 13.58
CA ALA A 80 -5.96 6.32 12.58
C ALA A 80 -4.81 5.50 11.97
N THR A 81 -4.41 5.87 10.76
CA THR A 81 -3.24 5.34 10.04
C THR A 81 -2.23 6.46 9.79
N ALA A 82 -1.00 6.09 9.42
CA ALA A 82 0.03 7.03 8.97
C ALA A 82 0.01 7.21 7.43
N GLY A 83 -1.18 7.26 6.82
CA GLY A 83 -1.36 7.49 5.37
C GLY A 83 -2.01 6.33 4.61
N CYS A 84 -1.98 5.12 5.15
CA CYS A 84 -2.78 4.00 4.61
C CYS A 84 -4.29 4.28 4.73
N THR A 85 -5.10 3.51 4.01
CA THR A 85 -6.56 3.53 4.20
C THR A 85 -7.01 2.20 4.78
N ALA A 86 -7.62 2.25 5.96
CA ALA A 86 -8.03 1.05 6.67
C ALA A 86 -9.55 0.97 6.78
N MET A 87 -10.10 -0.24 6.66
CA MET A 87 -11.54 -0.49 6.71
C MET A 87 -11.85 -1.85 7.37
N ALA A 88 -13.13 -2.15 7.57
CA ALA A 88 -13.52 -3.46 8.07
C ALA A 88 -13.08 -4.57 7.11
N ARG A 89 -12.71 -5.72 7.68
CA ARG A 89 -12.26 -6.88 6.89
C ARG A 89 -13.27 -7.28 5.82
N THR A 90 -14.57 -7.23 6.13
CA THR A 90 -15.65 -7.56 5.19
C THR A 90 -15.70 -6.60 4.00
N ASP A 91 -15.50 -5.31 4.25
CA ASP A 91 -15.54 -4.27 3.21
C ASP A 91 -14.32 -4.38 2.32
N LEU A 92 -13.14 -4.63 2.92
CA LEU A 92 -11.92 -4.86 2.17
C LEU A 92 -12.02 -6.10 1.26
N LEU A 93 -12.57 -7.21 1.77
CA LEU A 93 -12.78 -8.42 0.96
C LEU A 93 -13.77 -8.17 -0.18
N THR A 94 -14.82 -7.38 0.07
CA THR A 94 -15.78 -6.98 -0.97
C THR A 94 -15.09 -6.16 -2.07
N LEU A 95 -14.31 -5.15 -1.68
CA LEU A 95 -13.51 -4.34 -2.61
C LEU A 95 -12.54 -5.20 -3.43
N LEU A 96 -11.77 -6.08 -2.78
CA LEU A 96 -10.79 -6.96 -3.43
C LEU A 96 -11.45 -7.94 -4.40
N SER A 97 -12.69 -8.39 -4.13
CA SER A 97 -13.45 -9.27 -5.03
C SER A 97 -14.02 -8.53 -6.24
N TRP A 98 -14.28 -7.23 -6.10
CA TRP A 98 -14.80 -6.37 -7.16
C TRP A 98 -13.71 -5.84 -8.10
N LEU A 99 -12.50 -5.59 -7.56
CA LEU A 99 -11.39 -5.01 -8.31
C LEU A 99 -10.91 -5.92 -9.45
N ASP A 100 -10.88 -5.33 -10.64
CA ASP A 100 -10.30 -5.94 -11.84
C ASP A 100 -9.13 -5.09 -12.35
N PRO A 101 -7.87 -5.58 -12.25
CA PRO A 101 -6.70 -4.81 -12.67
C PRO A 101 -6.66 -4.57 -14.18
N ALA A 102 -7.38 -5.37 -14.99
CA ALA A 102 -7.49 -5.12 -16.43
C ALA A 102 -8.26 -3.83 -16.73
N LYS A 103 -9.01 -3.30 -15.76
CA LYS A 103 -9.76 -2.04 -15.87
C LYS A 103 -9.01 -0.82 -15.36
N ALA A 104 -7.72 -0.95 -15.04
CA ALA A 104 -6.86 0.14 -14.56
C ALA A 104 -7.52 0.97 -13.44
N PRO A 105 -7.90 0.36 -12.30
CA PRO A 105 -8.61 1.06 -11.24
C PRO A 105 -7.76 2.19 -10.65
N VAL A 106 -8.40 3.34 -10.39
CA VAL A 106 -7.77 4.52 -9.78
C VAL A 106 -8.35 4.75 -8.39
N LEU A 107 -7.48 5.00 -7.42
CA LEU A 107 -7.85 5.44 -6.07
C LEU A 107 -7.73 6.96 -5.99
N VAL A 108 -8.85 7.65 -5.70
CA VAL A 108 -8.88 9.09 -5.45
C VAL A 108 -9.13 9.31 -3.97
N GLN A 109 -8.25 10.06 -3.31
CA GLN A 109 -8.39 10.42 -1.90
C GLN A 109 -8.13 11.90 -1.71
N ALA A 110 -9.03 12.56 -1.00
CA ALA A 110 -8.92 13.97 -0.66
C ALA A 110 -9.74 14.27 0.60
N PRO A 111 -9.36 15.31 1.37
CA PRO A 111 -10.23 15.89 2.39
C PRO A 111 -11.60 16.25 1.80
N VAL A 112 -12.67 16.11 2.60
CA VAL A 112 -14.05 16.39 2.18
C VAL A 112 -14.19 17.78 1.55
N ASP A 113 -13.55 18.78 2.14
CA ASP A 113 -13.61 20.18 1.70
C ASP A 113 -12.89 20.45 0.37
N ASP A 114 -12.06 19.51 -0.10
CA ASP A 114 -11.32 19.63 -1.36
C ASP A 114 -12.00 18.90 -2.52
N TRP A 115 -12.97 18.02 -2.27
CA TRP A 115 -13.72 17.32 -3.32
C TRP A 115 -14.36 18.24 -4.37
N PRO A 116 -15.01 19.37 -4.00
CA PRO A 116 -15.58 20.28 -5.00
C PRO A 116 -14.53 20.93 -5.91
N LYS A 117 -13.26 20.96 -5.47
CA LYS A 117 -12.14 21.57 -6.20
C LYS A 117 -11.44 20.55 -7.10
N LEU A 118 -11.63 19.25 -6.85
CA LEU A 118 -11.00 18.20 -7.63
C LEU A 118 -11.50 18.22 -9.08
N ARG A 119 -10.61 18.62 -9.99
CA ARG A 119 -10.78 18.44 -11.43
C ARG A 119 -10.12 17.11 -11.80
N LEU A 120 -10.88 16.03 -11.67
CA LEU A 120 -10.40 14.69 -12.05
C LEU A 120 -10.37 14.59 -13.58
N SER A 121 -9.17 14.61 -14.17
CA SER A 121 -8.95 14.03 -15.49
C SER A 121 -8.47 12.60 -15.26
N LEU A 122 -9.34 11.62 -15.50
CA LEU A 122 -9.03 10.20 -15.34
C LEU A 122 -8.40 9.64 -16.62
N GLU A 123 -7.36 10.30 -17.12
CA GLU A 123 -6.50 9.67 -18.12
C GLU A 123 -5.73 8.54 -17.43
N PRO A 124 -5.69 7.33 -18.02
CA PRO A 124 -4.93 6.24 -17.43
C PRO A 124 -3.45 6.65 -17.32
N PRO A 125 -2.75 6.30 -16.23
CA PRO A 125 -1.32 6.56 -16.13
C PRO A 125 -0.60 5.91 -17.32
N ASN A 126 0.30 6.67 -17.95
CA ASN A 126 1.08 6.23 -19.10
C ASN A 126 1.88 4.96 -18.71
N PRO A 127 1.90 3.89 -19.53
CA PRO A 127 2.52 2.62 -19.20
C PRO A 127 4.05 2.71 -19.03
#